data_AF-A0AB33J508-F1
#
_entry.id   AF-A0AB33J508-F1
#
_cell.length_a   1.000
_cell.length_b   1.000
_cell.length_c   1.000
_cell.angle_alpha   90.00
_cell.angle_beta   90.00
_cell.angle_gamma   90.00
#
_symmetry.space_group_name_H-M   'P 1'
#
loop_
_entity.id
_entity.type
_entity.pdbx_description
1 polymer ?
#
loop_
_entity_poly.entity_id
_entity_poly.type
_entity_poly.pdbx_seq_one_letter_code
_entity_poly.pdbx_strand_id
1 'polypeptide(L)'
;MEVRIESMICVWDDAIPTMFIEFVNLLTLTTSEEGLRRSVKEFAEKHELDKFFLYGFGSHHFYLHQRYTSNPEMVMKDRVLSVHF
;
A
#
# COMPACT_ATOMS: atom_id res chain seq x y z
N MET A 1 -5.08 15.32 -0.50
CA MET A 1 -4.96 13.85 -0.46
C MET A 1 -5.37 13.39 0.92
N GLU A 2 -6.23 12.39 1.02
CA GLU A 2 -6.72 11.86 2.30
C GLU A 2 -6.30 10.39 2.43
N VAL A 3 -5.41 10.09 3.37
CA VAL A 3 -4.96 8.73 3.67
C VAL A 3 -5.94 8.09 4.66
N ARG A 4 -6.52 6.94 4.31
CA ARG A 4 -7.45 6.18 5.16
C ARG A 4 -6.89 4.78 5.40
N ILE A 5 -6.75 4.40 6.67
CA ILE A 5 -6.55 3.00 7.06
C ILE A 5 -7.94 2.38 7.19
N GLU A 6 -8.23 1.37 6.37
CA GLU A 6 -9.57 0.81 6.21
C GLU A 6 -9.75 -0.53 6.91
N SER A 7 -8.67 -1.30 7.09
CA SER A 7 -8.70 -2.57 7.80
C SER A 7 -7.39 -2.89 8.51
N MET A 8 -7.39 -3.98 9.27
CA MET A 8 -6.20 -4.47 9.96
C MET A 8 -5.19 -5.06 8.98
N ILE A 9 -3.91 -4.97 9.34
CA ILE A 9 -2.81 -5.63 8.63
C ILE A 9 -2.43 -6.92 9.35
N CYS A 10 -2.20 -8.01 8.61
CA CYS A 10 -1.68 -9.25 9.17
C CYS A 10 -0.15 -9.25 9.14
N VAL A 11 0.48 -9.47 10.30
CA VAL A 11 1.93 -9.42 10.47
C VAL A 11 2.48 -10.84 10.56
N TRP A 12 2.64 -11.48 9.40
CA TRP A 12 3.14 -12.86 9.30
C TRP A 12 4.62 -12.95 8.87
N ASP A 13 5.19 -11.86 8.39
CA ASP A 13 6.60 -11.70 8.03
C ASP A 13 7.14 -10.47 8.77
N ASP A 14 8.35 -10.60 9.33
CA ASP A 14 8.98 -9.58 10.18
C ASP A 14 9.26 -8.27 9.42
N ALA A 15 9.30 -8.30 8.08
CA ALA A 15 9.48 -7.10 7.25
C ALA A 15 8.22 -6.23 7.17
N ILE A 16 7.03 -6.82 7.36
CA ILE A 16 5.74 -6.15 7.11
C ILE A 16 5.54 -4.89 7.96
N PRO A 17 5.76 -4.90 9.29
CA PRO A 17 5.46 -3.73 10.13
C PRO A 17 6.28 -2.50 9.75
N THR A 18 7.59 -2.68 9.58
CA THR A 18 8.49 -1.58 9.23
C THR A 18 8.16 -1.04 7.84
N MET A 19 8.00 -1.92 6.84
CA MET A 19 7.64 -1.52 5.48
C MET A 19 6.31 -0.76 5.44
N PHE A 20 5.29 -1.24 6.15
CA PHE A 20 3.98 -0.61 6.16
C PHE A 20 4.02 0.79 6.79
N ILE A 21 4.75 0.97 7.90
CA ILE A 21 4.92 2.29 8.53
C ILE A 21 5.66 3.26 7.61
N GLU A 22 6.75 2.81 6.98
CA GLU A 22 7.49 3.62 6.00
C GLU A 22 6.60 4.02 4.81
N PHE A 23 5.77 3.08 4.33
CA PHE A 23 4.83 3.34 3.25
C PHE A 23 3.76 4.36 3.65
N VAL A 24 3.14 4.20 4.83
CA VAL A 24 2.17 5.19 5.35
C VAL A 24 2.81 6.58 5.47
N ASN A 25 4.02 6.68 6.00
CA ASN A 25 4.74 7.96 6.09
C ASN A 25 4.91 8.59 4.71
N LEU A 26 5.37 7.82 3.71
CA LEU A 26 5.49 8.29 2.33
C LEU A 26 4.15 8.79 1.78
N LEU A 27 3.07 8.04 1.97
CA LEU A 27 1.74 8.43 1.50
C LEU A 27 1.26 9.73 2.16
N THR A 28 1.46 9.88 3.48
CA THR A 28 1.07 11.09 4.23
C THR A 28 1.86 12.34 3.87
N LEU A 29 3.08 12.18 3.33
CA LEU A 29 3.94 13.29 2.90
C LEU A 29 3.68 13.71 1.44
N THR A 30 2.94 12.91 0.67
CA THR A 30 2.61 13.27 -0.73
C THR A 30 1.53 14.34 -0.80
N THR A 31 1.75 15.36 -1.66
CA THR A 31 0.85 16.53 -1.77
C THR A 31 0.16 16.64 -3.14
N SER A 32 0.45 15.74 -4.09
CA SER A 32 -0.16 15.69 -5.42
C SER A 32 -0.30 14.27 -5.94
N GLU A 33 -1.25 14.02 -6.85
CA GLU A 33 -1.45 12.71 -7.46
C GLU A 33 -0.20 12.24 -8.23
N GLU A 34 0.44 13.12 -9.00
CA GLU A 34 1.67 12.80 -9.72
C GLU A 34 2.81 12.43 -8.77
N GLY A 35 2.94 13.15 -7.65
CA GLY A 35 3.92 12.85 -6.61
C GLY A 35 3.66 11.49 -5.98
N LEU A 36 2.40 11.19 -5.64
CA LEU A 36 1.99 9.90 -5.12
C LEU A 36 2.34 8.75 -6.07
N ARG A 37 1.97 8.86 -7.36
CA ARG A 37 2.26 7.83 -8.37
C ARG A 37 3.75 7.55 -8.49
N ARG A 38 4.57 8.61 -8.49
CA ARG A 38 6.03 8.48 -8.52
C ARG A 38 6.57 7.80 -7.26
N SER A 39 6.19 8.30 -6.08
CA SER A 39 6.70 7.80 -4.80
C SER A 39 6.29 6.35 -4.54
N VAL A 40 5.07 5.95 -4.90
CA VAL A 40 4.64 4.54 -4.80
C VAL A 40 5.48 3.64 -5.69
N LYS A 41 5.74 4.06 -6.94
CA LYS A 41 6.57 3.30 -7.88
C LYS A 41 8.00 3.12 -7.34
N GLU A 42 8.64 4.21 -6.91
CA GLU A 42 10.00 4.17 -6.36
C GLU A 42 10.09 3.33 -5.08
N PHE A 43 9.07 3.41 -4.22
CA PHE A 43 9.01 2.61 -3.00
C PHE A 43 8.88 1.11 -3.31
N ALA A 44 8.00 0.74 -4.25
CA ALA A 44 7.81 -0.65 -4.65
C ALA A 44 9.07 -1.28 -5.24
N GLU A 45 9.78 -0.56 -6.10
CA GLU A 45 11.04 -1.01 -6.71
C GLU A 45 12.13 -1.26 -5.66
N LYS A 46 12.17 -0.47 -4.58
CA LYS A 46 13.20 -0.57 -3.53
C LYS A 46 12.86 -1.57 -2.43
N HIS A 47 11.59 -1.71 -2.08
CA HIS A 47 11.15 -2.44 -0.87
C HIS A 47 10.39 -3.74 -1.17
N GLU A 48 10.32 -4.19 -2.42
CA GLU A 48 9.59 -5.41 -2.82
C GLU A 48 8.12 -5.39 -2.35
N LEU A 49 7.45 -4.24 -2.44
CA LEU A 49 6.08 -4.03 -1.94
C LEU A 49 5.09 -5.07 -2.49
N ASP A 50 5.30 -5.49 -3.76
CA ASP A 50 4.49 -6.49 -4.46
C ASP A 50 4.50 -7.88 -3.84
N LYS A 51 5.52 -8.21 -3.02
CA LYS A 51 5.60 -9.47 -2.29
C LYS A 51 4.45 -9.62 -1.30
N PHE A 52 4.08 -8.53 -0.64
CA PHE A 52 3.11 -8.53 0.46
C PHE A 52 1.78 -7.91 0.09
N PHE A 53 1.77 -7.02 -0.91
CA PHE A 53 0.58 -6.24 -1.25
C PHE A 53 0.29 -6.24 -2.75
N LEU A 54 -0.99 -6.05 -3.06
CA LEU A 54 -1.48 -5.65 -4.37
C LEU A 54 -1.96 -4.21 -4.26
N TYR A 55 -1.61 -3.38 -5.23
CA TYR A 55 -2.02 -1.98 -5.22
C TYR A 55 -2.24 -1.44 -6.62
N GLY A 56 -2.89 -0.29 -6.69
CA GLY A 56 -3.14 0.39 -7.95
C GLY A 56 -3.86 1.71 -7.76
N PHE A 57 -4.17 2.33 -8.90
CA PHE A 57 -4.85 3.62 -8.96
C PHE A 57 -6.18 3.46 -9.69
N GLY A 58 -7.27 3.85 -9.02
CA GLY A 58 -8.55 4.14 -9.65
C GLY A 58 -8.61 5.60 -10.13
N SER A 59 -9.78 6.03 -10.59
CA SER A 59 -9.99 7.40 -11.10
C SER A 59 -9.79 8.50 -10.06
N HIS A 60 -10.01 8.21 -8.77
CA HIS A 60 -9.99 9.20 -7.68
C HIS A 60 -9.31 8.70 -6.41
N HIS A 61 -8.62 7.57 -6.48
CA HIS A 61 -7.93 7.02 -5.32
C HIS A 61 -6.84 6.03 -5.68
N PHE A 62 -5.87 5.91 -4.79
CA PHE A 62 -4.97 4.76 -4.67
C PHE A 62 -5.58 3.74 -3.71
N TYR A 63 -5.38 2.45 -3.98
CA TYR A 63 -5.80 1.34 -3.10
C TYR A 63 -4.65 0.39 -2.81
N LEU A 64 -4.68 -0.22 -1.61
CA LEU A 64 -3.74 -1.24 -1.16
C LEU A 64 -4.49 -2.41 -0.53
N HIS A 65 -4.28 -3.61 -1.05
CA HIS A 65 -4.73 -4.87 -0.46
C HIS A 65 -3.54 -5.71 -0.02
N GLN A 66 -3.68 -6.47 1.07
CA GLN A 66 -2.68 -7.44 1.47
C GLN A 66 -2.90 -8.77 0.74
N ARG A 67 -1.81 -9.41 0.29
CA ARG A 67 -1.84 -10.75 -0.31
C ARG A 67 -1.97 -11.84 0.75
N TYR A 68 -2.52 -13.00 0.39
CA TYR A 68 -2.53 -14.15 1.28
C TYR A 68 -1.12 -14.76 1.41
N THR A 69 -0.83 -15.31 2.59
CA THR A 69 0.39 -16.08 2.87
C THR A 69 0.49 -17.35 2.04
N SER A 70 -0.63 -18.04 1.84
CA SER A 70 -0.70 -19.35 1.18
C SER A 70 -0.81 -19.25 -0.34
N ASN A 71 -1.27 -18.12 -0.87
CA ASN A 71 -1.38 -17.87 -2.30
C ASN A 71 -1.22 -16.38 -2.61
N PRO A 72 -0.04 -15.94 -3.08
CA PRO A 72 0.21 -14.53 -3.34
C PRO A 72 -0.61 -13.97 -4.49
N GLU A 73 -1.17 -14.80 -5.38
CA GLU A 73 -2.07 -14.33 -6.46
C GLU A 73 -3.45 -13.88 -5.94
N MET A 74 -3.77 -14.20 -4.69
CA MET A 74 -5.01 -13.79 -4.04
C MET A 74 -4.76 -12.70 -3.00
N VAL A 75 -5.77 -11.84 -2.81
CA VAL A 75 -5.73 -10.76 -1.82
C VAL A 75 -6.86 -10.87 -0.81
N MET A 76 -6.61 -10.32 0.38
CA MET A 76 -7.64 -10.13 1.39
C MET A 76 -8.79 -9.29 0.83
N LYS A 77 -10.02 -9.65 1.24
CA LYS A 77 -11.25 -9.05 0.73
C LYS A 77 -11.27 -7.53 0.92
N ASP A 78 -10.86 -7.07 2.09
CA ASP A 78 -10.89 -5.66 2.45
C ASP A 78 -9.56 -4.99 2.08
N ARG A 79 -9.62 -3.71 1.68
CA ARG A 79 -8.43 -2.88 1.51
C ARG A 79 -7.81 -2.64 2.87
N VAL A 80 -6.50 -2.63 2.93
CA VAL A 80 -5.76 -2.19 4.12
C VAL A 80 -5.79 -0.67 4.20
N LEU A 81 -5.58 -0.01 3.06
CA LEU A 81 -5.43 1.43 2.99
C LEU A 81 -5.90 1.97 1.64
N SER A 82 -6.37 3.21 1.64
CA SER A 82 -6.59 4.01 0.43
C SER A 82 -6.04 5.44 0.59
N VAL A 83 -5.75 6.08 -0.54
CA VAL A 83 -5.46 7.52 -0.60
C VAL A 83 -6.39 8.17 -1.61
N HIS A 84 -7.28 9.04 -1.14
CA HIS A 84 -8.22 9.77 -1.99
C HIS A 84 -7.62 11.11 -2.44
N PHE A 85 -7.79 11.45 -3.70
CA PHE A 85 -7.31 12.70 -4.31
C PHE A 85 -8.37 13.33 -5.21
#